data_AF-A0A2E0TK93-F1
#
_entry.id   AF-A0A2E0TK93-F1
#
_cell.length_a   1.000
_cell.length_b   1.000
_cell.length_c   1.000
_cell.angle_alpha   90.00
_cell.angle_beta   90.00
_cell.angle_gamma   90.00
#
_symmetry.space_group_name_H-M   'P 1'
#
loop_
_entity.id
_entity.type
_entity.pdbx_description
1 polymer ?
#
loop_
_entity_poly.entity_id
_entity_poly.type
_entity_poly.pdbx_seq_one_letter_code
_entity_poly.pdbx_strand_id
1 'polypeptide(L)'
;MVVLGVSVVAARPARAQNPTACLERLEDAEVRARNAWLQERFDVGKRRARWWWYGQITLWAGVAIFQTTLAARADTVDRRFPNTVGAVGGWLTFLQVAAIPHVAAFAPQRFRRAPARTPEERREKLRYGLDLLERAADRQRLGRGPLAHAGPILWTSFWGPYISARFRDPLTSVQLIGGGILLSQFRILTTPQQALRDWEQARFMVCGSDYVRPYEPEEPLEPEPEVDEDWDDGLPDEPVEGAEPVEGAPSEDAAEPEPASAPPESAPAESAPEPPGPTARLAPAPGGLGLLVTW
;
A
#
# COMPACT_ATOMS: atom_id res chain seq x y z
N MET A 1 7.04 -3.27 35.90
CA MET A 1 7.35 -2.90 34.50
C MET A 1 6.46 -3.77 33.62
N VAL A 2 5.31 -3.27 33.18
CA VAL A 2 4.32 -4.06 32.42
C VAL A 2 4.63 -3.90 30.94
N VAL A 3 5.16 -4.95 30.32
CA VAL A 3 5.36 -5.00 28.87
C VAL A 3 4.03 -5.45 28.26
N LEU A 4 3.23 -4.50 27.79
CA LEU A 4 2.07 -4.81 26.95
C LEU A 4 2.57 -5.27 25.59
N GLY A 5 2.63 -6.60 25.41
CA GLY A 5 2.90 -7.22 24.11
C GLY A 5 1.74 -6.95 23.17
N VAL A 6 1.91 -6.03 22.22
CA VAL A 6 0.98 -5.84 21.11
C VAL A 6 1.25 -6.96 20.10
N SER A 7 0.49 -8.05 20.21
CA SER A 7 0.48 -9.10 19.18
C SER A 7 -0.21 -8.55 17.93
N VAL A 8 0.60 -8.08 16.98
CA VAL A 8 0.10 -7.73 15.64
C VAL A 8 -0.15 -9.04 14.90
N VAL A 9 -1.40 -9.51 14.89
CA VAL A 9 -1.82 -10.59 14.00
C VAL A 9 -1.76 -10.05 12.57
N ALA A 10 -0.63 -10.24 11.90
CA ALA A 10 -0.48 -9.94 10.49
C ALA A 10 -1.28 -11.00 9.71
N ALA A 11 -2.52 -10.68 9.36
CA ALA A 11 -3.27 -11.47 8.39
C ALA A 11 -2.42 -11.59 7.11
N ARG A 12 -2.06 -12.81 6.73
CA ARG A 12 -1.39 -13.05 5.45
C ARG A 12 -2.31 -12.48 4.37
N PRO A 13 -1.86 -11.54 3.53
CA PRO A 13 -2.68 -11.09 2.42
C PRO A 13 -2.95 -12.33 1.58
N ALA A 14 -4.21 -12.74 1.49
CA ALA A 14 -4.62 -13.68 0.46
C ALA A 14 -4.11 -13.08 -0.84
N ARG A 15 -3.22 -13.80 -1.55
CA ARG A 15 -2.69 -13.38 -2.86
C ARG A 15 -3.83 -13.41 -3.86
N ALA A 16 -4.73 -12.43 -3.72
CA ALA A 16 -5.92 -12.29 -4.50
C ALA A 16 -5.49 -11.79 -5.88
N GLN A 17 -5.40 -12.73 -6.82
CA GLN A 17 -5.46 -12.54 -8.28
C GLN A 17 -4.36 -11.63 -8.83
N ASN A 18 -3.34 -12.22 -9.46
CA ASN A 18 -2.39 -11.45 -10.25
C ASN A 18 -3.08 -10.98 -11.54
N PRO A 19 -3.47 -9.69 -11.67
CA PRO A 19 -4.21 -9.21 -12.84
C PRO A 19 -3.36 -9.25 -14.12
N THR A 20 -2.05 -9.47 -14.01
CA THR A 20 -1.17 -9.57 -15.16
C THR A 20 -1.24 -10.92 -15.87
N ALA A 21 -1.72 -11.98 -15.18
CA ALA A 21 -1.73 -13.34 -15.73
C ALA A 21 -2.64 -13.52 -16.95
N CYS A 22 -3.74 -12.77 -17.04
CA CYS A 22 -4.66 -12.85 -18.17
C CYS A 22 -4.27 -11.95 -19.35
N LEU A 23 -3.21 -11.13 -19.24
CA LEU A 23 -2.86 -10.14 -20.25
C LEU A 23 -2.39 -10.75 -21.58
N GLU A 24 -1.77 -11.93 -21.53
CA GLU A 24 -1.31 -12.62 -22.75
C GLU A 24 -2.46 -13.09 -23.64
N ARG A 25 -3.64 -13.31 -23.03
CA ARG A 25 -4.84 -13.78 -23.74
C ARG A 25 -5.65 -12.65 -24.37
N LEU A 26 -5.28 -11.39 -24.11
CA LEU A 26 -6.02 -10.24 -24.62
C LEU A 26 -5.69 -9.95 -26.07
N GLU A 27 -6.74 -9.65 -26.82
CA GLU A 27 -6.60 -9.12 -28.17
C GLU A 27 -6.01 -7.71 -28.14
N ASP A 28 -5.24 -7.35 -29.17
CA ASP A 28 -4.56 -6.05 -29.23
C ASP A 28 -5.54 -4.85 -29.23
N ALA A 29 -6.76 -5.04 -29.74
CA ALA A 29 -7.83 -4.04 -29.65
C ALA A 29 -8.27 -3.79 -28.20
N GLU A 30 -8.42 -4.84 -27.40
CA GLU A 30 -8.76 -4.74 -25.98
C GLU A 30 -7.63 -4.09 -25.18
N VAL A 31 -6.38 -4.46 -25.49
CA VAL A 31 -5.19 -3.86 -24.86
C VAL A 31 -5.15 -2.34 -25.12
N ARG A 32 -5.48 -1.89 -26.33
CA ARG A 32 -5.62 -0.45 -26.65
C ARG A 32 -6.73 0.21 -25.83
N ALA A 33 -7.91 -0.40 -25.76
CA ALA A 33 -9.04 0.13 -25.01
C ALA A 33 -8.71 0.27 -23.51
N ARG A 34 -8.06 -0.73 -22.92
CA ARG A 34 -7.65 -0.72 -21.51
C ARG A 34 -6.54 0.30 -21.23
N ASN A 35 -5.59 0.45 -22.14
CA ASN A 35 -4.57 1.52 -22.05
C ASN A 35 -5.20 2.92 -22.11
N ALA A 36 -6.20 3.13 -22.99
CA ALA A 36 -6.93 4.40 -23.07
C ALA A 36 -7.70 4.68 -21.78
N TRP A 37 -8.39 3.68 -21.23
CA TRP A 37 -9.08 3.78 -19.94
C TRP A 37 -8.11 4.14 -18.79
N LEU A 38 -6.96 3.47 -18.69
CA LEU A 38 -5.94 3.79 -17.68
C LEU A 38 -5.42 5.23 -17.83
N GLN A 39 -5.17 5.68 -19.05
CA GLN A 39 -4.72 7.05 -19.33
C GLN A 39 -5.74 8.07 -18.80
N GLU A 40 -7.02 7.85 -19.10
CA GLU A 40 -8.12 8.71 -18.64
C GLU A 40 -8.19 8.74 -17.11
N ARG A 41 -8.18 7.57 -16.45
CA ARG A 41 -8.22 7.47 -14.99
C ARG A 41 -7.05 8.19 -14.32
N PHE A 42 -5.84 8.00 -14.84
CA PHE A 42 -4.68 8.73 -14.35
C PHE A 42 -4.86 10.24 -14.52
N ASP A 43 -5.32 10.71 -15.66
CA ASP A 43 -5.50 12.15 -15.91
C ASP A 43 -6.57 12.79 -15.02
N VAL A 44 -7.69 12.11 -14.78
CA VAL A 44 -8.73 12.57 -13.84
C VAL A 44 -8.17 12.68 -12.41
N GLY A 45 -7.46 11.65 -11.94
CA GLY A 45 -6.90 11.62 -10.58
C GLY A 45 -5.74 12.60 -10.34
N LYS A 46 -4.99 12.95 -11.40
CA LYS A 46 -3.77 13.76 -11.35
C LYS A 46 -3.97 15.08 -10.61
N ARG A 47 -4.99 15.85 -10.98
CA ARG A 47 -5.20 17.21 -10.46
C ARG A 47 -5.44 17.13 -8.96
N ARG A 48 -6.42 16.35 -8.52
CA ARG A 48 -6.76 16.21 -7.10
C ARG A 48 -5.58 15.70 -6.28
N ALA A 49 -4.84 14.71 -6.77
CA ALA A 49 -3.66 14.17 -6.09
C ALA A 49 -2.56 15.23 -5.91
N ARG A 50 -2.28 16.05 -6.94
CA ARG A 50 -1.30 17.14 -6.87
C ARG A 50 -1.70 18.23 -5.89
N TRP A 51 -2.95 18.70 -5.99
CA TRP A 51 -3.46 19.74 -5.10
C TRP A 51 -3.42 19.28 -3.65
N TRP A 52 -3.82 18.05 -3.37
CA TRP A 52 -3.72 17.49 -2.04
C TRP A 52 -2.26 17.38 -1.58
N TRP A 53 -1.36 16.83 -2.39
CA TRP A 53 0.04 16.62 -2.00
C TRP A 53 0.77 17.93 -1.73
N TYR A 54 0.71 18.90 -2.65
CA TYR A 54 1.29 20.23 -2.43
C TYR A 54 0.60 20.98 -1.29
N GLY A 55 -0.72 20.82 -1.15
CA GLY A 55 -1.46 21.40 -0.02
C GLY A 55 -0.96 20.89 1.32
N GLN A 56 -0.69 19.58 1.44
CA GLN A 56 -0.12 19.00 2.65
C GLN A 56 1.31 19.47 2.90
N ILE A 57 2.17 19.53 1.87
CA ILE A 57 3.53 20.08 2.01
C ILE A 57 3.50 21.50 2.56
N THR A 58 2.70 22.38 1.95
CA THR A 58 2.57 23.78 2.39
C THR A 58 2.00 23.89 3.80
N LEU A 59 0.96 23.10 4.12
CA LEU A 59 0.36 23.09 5.45
C LEU A 59 1.39 22.69 6.52
N TRP A 60 2.10 21.58 6.33
CA TRP A 60 3.06 21.09 7.32
C TRP A 60 4.32 21.96 7.41
N ALA A 61 4.76 22.57 6.31
CA ALA A 61 5.80 23.59 6.35
C ALA A 61 5.35 24.80 7.20
N GLY A 62 4.13 25.28 7.00
CA GLY A 62 3.55 26.38 7.78
C GLY A 62 3.46 26.07 9.27
N VAL A 63 2.99 24.87 9.63
CA VAL A 63 2.95 24.40 11.03
C VAL A 63 4.35 24.35 11.63
N ALA A 64 5.34 23.80 10.91
CA ALA A 64 6.71 23.68 11.39
C ALA A 64 7.35 25.06 11.63
N ILE A 65 7.18 26.00 10.70
CA ILE A 65 7.70 27.37 10.82
C ILE A 65 7.02 28.11 11.98
N PHE A 66 5.69 27.97 12.10
CA PHE A 66 4.93 28.59 13.18
C PHE A 66 5.41 28.10 14.55
N GLN A 67 5.52 26.79 14.75
CA GLN A 67 6.00 26.21 16.01
C GLN A 67 7.46 26.58 16.30
N THR A 68 8.32 26.61 15.28
CA THR A 68 9.71 27.07 15.41
C THR A 68 9.76 28.52 15.89
N THR A 69 8.88 29.37 15.36
CA THR A 69 8.77 30.78 15.76
C THR A 69 8.31 30.92 17.21
N LEU A 70 7.32 30.13 17.62
CA LEU A 70 6.84 30.10 19.01
C LEU A 70 7.93 29.60 19.97
N ALA A 71 8.74 28.63 19.55
CA ALA A 71 9.87 28.14 20.35
C ALA A 71 10.96 29.20 20.50
N ALA A 72 11.31 29.89 19.41
CA ALA A 72 12.34 30.94 19.41
C ALA A 72 11.96 32.16 20.25
N ARG A 73 10.66 32.53 20.28
CA ARG A 73 10.15 33.67 21.05
C ARG A 73 9.76 33.33 22.50
N ALA A 74 9.92 32.08 22.93
CA ALA A 74 9.55 31.70 24.29
C ALA A 74 10.62 32.12 25.29
N ASP A 75 10.22 32.97 26.24
CA ASP A 75 11.11 33.49 27.30
C ASP A 75 11.29 32.50 28.46
N THR A 76 10.37 31.54 28.61
CA THR A 76 10.40 30.55 29.69
C THR A 76 10.61 29.14 29.14
N VAL A 77 11.28 28.29 29.93
CA VAL A 77 11.46 26.87 29.60
C VAL A 77 10.12 26.16 29.43
N ASP A 78 9.13 26.52 30.24
CA ASP A 78 7.80 25.90 30.24
C ASP A 78 7.04 26.12 28.93
N ARG A 79 7.32 27.22 28.20
CA ARG A 79 6.78 27.45 26.85
C ARG A 79 7.72 26.98 25.76
N ARG A 80 9.03 27.17 25.95
CA ARG A 80 10.05 26.84 24.94
C ARG A 80 10.08 25.35 24.64
N PHE A 81 10.01 24.50 25.66
CA PHE A 81 10.12 23.05 25.48
C PHE A 81 8.94 22.46 24.70
N PRO A 82 7.66 22.67 25.08
CA PRO A 82 6.52 22.17 24.30
C PRO A 82 6.51 22.69 22.85
N ASN A 83 6.83 23.97 22.64
CA ASN A 83 6.91 24.54 21.29
C ASN A 83 8.05 23.90 20.47
N THR A 84 9.17 23.56 21.10
CA THR A 84 10.28 22.85 20.44
C THR A 84 9.85 21.44 20.04
N VAL A 85 9.15 20.70 20.91
CA VAL A 85 8.58 19.39 20.58
C VAL A 85 7.60 19.52 19.41
N GLY A 86 6.71 20.52 19.45
CA GLY A 86 5.79 20.82 18.34
C GLY A 86 6.52 21.14 17.03
N ALA A 87 7.61 21.90 17.09
CA ALA A 87 8.43 22.24 15.92
C ALA A 87 9.10 21.00 15.32
N VAL A 88 9.70 20.15 16.15
CA VAL A 88 10.29 18.87 15.72
C VAL A 88 9.24 17.99 15.05
N GLY A 89 8.06 17.81 15.68
CA GLY A 89 6.95 17.05 15.10
C GLY A 89 6.47 17.61 13.76
N GLY A 90 6.36 18.94 13.66
CA GLY A 90 6.00 19.65 12.43
C GLY A 90 7.02 19.39 11.30
N TRP A 91 8.31 19.56 11.58
CA TRP A 91 9.38 19.31 10.60
C TRP A 91 9.46 17.84 10.17
N LEU A 92 9.34 16.89 11.11
CA LEU A 92 9.31 15.46 10.78
C LEU A 92 8.14 15.13 9.84
N THR A 93 6.95 15.68 10.12
CA THR A 93 5.76 15.45 9.29
C THR A 93 5.92 16.10 7.91
N PHE A 94 6.45 17.32 7.85
CA PHE A 94 6.78 17.99 6.59
C PHE A 94 7.75 17.15 5.74
N LEU A 95 8.86 16.70 6.33
CA LEU A 95 9.86 15.88 5.65
C LEU A 95 9.25 14.56 5.17
N GLN A 96 8.45 13.90 5.99
CA GLN A 96 7.75 12.67 5.62
C GLN A 96 6.86 12.87 4.38
N VAL A 97 6.05 13.94 4.35
CA VAL A 97 5.14 14.22 3.23
C VAL A 97 5.90 14.66 1.97
N ALA A 98 6.98 15.42 2.13
CA ALA A 98 7.79 15.90 1.02
C ALA A 98 8.64 14.80 0.39
N ALA A 99 9.26 13.93 1.20
CA ALA A 99 10.15 12.86 0.74
C ALA A 99 9.41 11.71 0.05
N ILE A 100 8.12 11.51 0.37
CA ILE A 100 7.30 10.43 -0.17
C ILE A 100 6.26 11.02 -1.12
N PRO A 101 6.57 11.15 -2.42
CA PRO A 101 5.64 11.73 -3.38
C PRO A 101 4.41 10.83 -3.57
N HIS A 102 3.24 11.46 -3.67
CA HIS A 102 2.01 10.73 -3.97
C HIS A 102 2.07 10.17 -5.40
N VAL A 103 2.12 8.85 -5.57
CA VAL A 103 2.31 8.17 -6.88
C VAL A 103 1.32 8.68 -7.95
N ALA A 104 0.03 8.78 -7.60
CA ALA A 104 -1.02 9.30 -8.48
C ALA A 104 -0.77 10.74 -9.02
N ALA A 105 0.05 11.57 -8.36
CA ALA A 105 0.39 12.91 -8.84
C ALA A 105 1.31 12.89 -10.08
N PHE A 106 2.04 11.78 -10.29
CA PHE A 106 3.06 11.64 -11.33
C PHE A 106 2.84 10.45 -12.27
N ALA A 107 1.99 9.49 -11.89
CA ALA A 107 1.63 8.32 -12.71
C ALA A 107 1.22 8.66 -14.17
N PRO A 108 0.39 9.68 -14.46
CA PRO A 108 -0.02 9.96 -15.84
C PRO A 108 1.15 10.32 -16.77
N GLN A 109 2.14 11.06 -16.25
CA GLN A 109 3.31 11.46 -17.03
C GLN A 109 4.25 10.28 -17.28
N ARG A 110 4.37 9.39 -16.30
CA ARG A 110 5.15 8.15 -16.43
C ARG A 110 4.48 7.20 -17.42
N PHE A 111 3.17 6.99 -17.29
CA PHE A 111 2.40 6.12 -18.18
C PHE A 111 2.39 6.62 -19.63
N ARG A 112 2.26 7.94 -19.88
CA ARG A 112 2.35 8.50 -21.24
C ARG A 112 3.70 8.24 -21.93
N ARG A 113 4.79 8.21 -21.17
CA ARG A 113 6.15 8.00 -21.70
C ARG A 113 6.43 6.54 -22.07
N ALA A 114 5.64 5.59 -21.59
CA ALA A 114 5.81 4.18 -21.95
C ALA A 114 5.49 3.97 -23.45
N PRO A 115 6.34 3.20 -24.17
CA PRO A 115 6.16 2.94 -25.59
C PRO A 115 4.88 2.13 -25.88
N ALA A 116 4.35 2.24 -27.10
CA ALA A 116 3.05 1.66 -27.47
C ALA A 116 2.90 1.42 -29.00
N ARG A 117 4.01 1.39 -29.74
CA ARG A 117 4.03 1.33 -31.21
C ARG A 117 3.71 -0.09 -31.69
N THR A 118 4.26 -1.11 -31.05
CA THR A 118 3.97 -2.53 -31.38
C THR A 118 2.91 -3.14 -30.45
N PRO A 119 2.25 -4.25 -30.84
CA PRO A 119 1.33 -4.98 -29.95
C PRO A 119 2.00 -5.40 -28.62
N GLU A 120 3.25 -5.83 -28.67
CA GLU A 120 4.04 -6.25 -27.50
C GLU A 120 4.32 -5.05 -26.59
N GLU A 121 4.72 -3.91 -27.16
CA GLU A 121 4.91 -2.66 -26.41
C GLU A 121 3.60 -2.19 -25.75
N ARG A 122 2.44 -2.36 -26.42
CA ARG A 122 1.14 -2.00 -25.84
C ARG A 122 0.75 -2.90 -24.67
N ARG A 123 1.05 -4.20 -24.73
CA ARG A 123 0.84 -5.13 -23.60
C ARG A 123 1.76 -4.79 -22.43
N GLU A 124 3.03 -4.48 -22.70
CA GLU A 124 3.97 -4.08 -21.67
C GLU A 124 3.59 -2.75 -21.02
N LYS A 125 3.11 -1.79 -21.83
CA LYS A 125 2.53 -0.56 -21.32
C LYS A 125 1.34 -0.81 -20.40
N LEU A 126 0.47 -1.75 -20.75
CA LEU A 126 -0.68 -2.12 -19.92
C LEU A 126 -0.22 -2.73 -18.58
N ARG A 127 0.77 -3.64 -18.59
CA ARG A 127 1.41 -4.18 -17.36
C ARG A 127 1.94 -3.06 -16.48
N TYR A 128 2.73 -2.16 -17.08
CA TYR A 128 3.31 -1.02 -16.39
C TYR A 128 2.24 -0.08 -15.80
N GLY A 129 1.16 0.16 -16.53
CA GLY A 129 0.04 0.97 -16.06
C GLY A 129 -0.70 0.34 -14.88
N LEU A 130 -0.92 -0.97 -14.89
CA LEU A 130 -1.54 -1.70 -13.79
C LEU A 130 -0.66 -1.66 -12.53
N ASP A 131 0.63 -1.91 -12.66
CA ASP A 131 1.58 -1.81 -11.54
C ASP A 131 1.67 -0.37 -10.97
N LEU A 132 1.65 0.66 -11.83
CA LEU A 132 1.56 2.05 -11.35
C LEU A 132 0.27 2.32 -10.57
N LEU A 133 -0.85 1.76 -11.01
CA LEU A 133 -2.15 1.93 -10.37
C LEU A 133 -2.21 1.19 -9.04
N GLU A 134 -1.70 -0.04 -8.97
CA GLU A 134 -1.56 -0.83 -7.75
C GLU A 134 -0.73 -0.09 -6.70
N ARG A 135 0.47 0.35 -7.08
CA ARG A 135 1.35 1.12 -6.17
C ARG A 135 0.68 2.41 -5.68
N ALA A 136 -0.13 3.06 -6.53
CA ALA A 136 -0.90 4.23 -6.13
C ALA A 136 -2.04 3.87 -5.16
N ALA A 137 -2.75 2.76 -5.39
CA ALA A 137 -3.79 2.24 -4.53
C ALA A 137 -3.24 1.84 -3.16
N ASP A 138 -2.11 1.13 -3.11
CA ASP A 138 -1.47 0.72 -1.86
C ASP A 138 -1.01 1.91 -1.03
N ARG A 139 -0.48 2.96 -1.66
CA ARG A 139 -0.15 4.21 -0.95
C ARG A 139 -1.39 4.88 -0.37
N GLN A 140 -2.52 4.86 -1.06
CA GLN A 140 -3.78 5.39 -0.53
C GLN A 140 -4.34 4.53 0.59
N ARG A 141 -4.23 3.20 0.47
CA ARG A 141 -4.62 2.23 1.51
C ARG A 141 -3.77 2.43 2.76
N LEU A 142 -2.45 2.59 2.63
CA LEU A 142 -1.56 2.91 3.75
C LEU A 142 -1.88 4.29 4.36
N GLY A 143 -2.22 5.29 3.54
CA GLY A 143 -2.54 6.64 3.99
C GLY A 143 -3.87 6.78 4.74
N ARG A 144 -4.80 5.83 4.58
CA ARG A 144 -6.09 5.79 5.30
C ARG A 144 -6.28 4.58 6.20
N GLY A 145 -5.37 3.62 6.16
CA GLY A 145 -5.43 2.42 6.97
C GLY A 145 -5.03 2.68 8.42
N PRO A 146 -5.16 1.67 9.29
CA PRO A 146 -4.82 1.79 10.71
C PRO A 146 -3.40 2.30 10.97
N LEU A 147 -2.43 1.90 10.13
CA LEU A 147 -1.04 2.35 10.22
C LEU A 147 -0.88 3.87 10.04
N ALA A 148 -1.78 4.54 9.32
CA ALA A 148 -1.75 6.00 9.18
C ALA A 148 -1.94 6.73 10.52
N HIS A 149 -2.63 6.10 11.46
CA HIS A 149 -2.92 6.64 12.79
C HIS A 149 -1.83 6.33 13.81
N ALA A 150 -0.98 5.33 13.55
CA ALA A 150 0.03 4.86 14.50
C ALA A 150 1.02 5.97 14.90
N GLY A 151 1.55 6.72 13.92
CA GLY A 151 2.48 7.82 14.17
C GLY A 151 1.90 8.90 15.09
N PRO A 152 0.76 9.52 14.74
CA PRO A 152 0.11 10.51 15.59
C PRO A 152 -0.26 9.99 16.99
N ILE A 153 -0.75 8.75 17.09
CA ILE A 153 -1.08 8.12 18.38
C ILE A 153 0.17 7.96 19.22
N LEU A 154 1.25 7.37 18.69
CA LEU A 154 2.50 7.17 19.42
C LEU A 154 3.10 8.51 19.88
N TRP A 155 3.15 9.50 18.98
CA TRP A 155 3.67 10.83 19.30
C TRP A 155 2.89 11.48 20.44
N THR A 156 1.56 11.45 20.35
CA THR A 156 0.68 12.11 21.31
C THR A 156 0.62 11.36 22.65
N SER A 157 0.59 10.03 22.62
CA SER A 157 0.61 9.19 23.81
C SER A 157 1.92 9.29 24.59
N PHE A 158 3.03 9.61 23.92
CA PHE A 158 4.31 9.83 24.59
C PHE A 158 4.43 11.26 25.12
N TRP A 159 4.33 12.26 24.23
CA TRP A 159 4.58 13.66 24.61
C TRP A 159 3.43 14.30 25.41
N GLY A 160 2.19 13.90 25.16
CA GLY A 160 1.01 14.46 25.82
C GLY A 160 1.01 14.28 27.34
N PRO A 161 1.13 13.03 27.86
CA PRO A 161 1.23 12.78 29.29
C PRO A 161 2.49 13.40 29.91
N TYR A 162 3.64 13.33 29.23
CA TYR A 162 4.89 13.93 29.71
C TYR A 162 4.73 15.44 29.95
N ILE A 163 4.21 16.17 28.94
CA ILE A 163 4.04 17.62 29.01
C ILE A 163 2.97 17.98 30.06
N SER A 164 1.85 17.26 30.07
CA SER A 164 0.78 17.44 31.07
C SER A 164 1.30 17.32 32.50
N ALA A 165 2.09 16.28 32.79
CA ALA A 165 2.62 16.03 34.13
C ALA A 165 3.71 17.05 34.53
N ARG A 166 4.60 17.41 33.60
CA ARG A 166 5.76 18.27 33.88
C ARG A 166 5.43 19.75 33.99
N PHE A 167 4.50 20.26 33.18
CA PHE A 167 4.23 21.70 33.07
C PHE A 167 2.90 22.14 33.67
N ARG A 168 1.97 21.20 33.93
CA ARG A 168 0.65 21.46 34.56
C ARG A 168 -0.15 22.59 33.92
N ASP A 169 0.08 22.86 32.63
CA ASP A 169 -0.67 23.81 31.83
C ASP A 169 -1.67 23.05 30.95
N PRO A 170 -2.97 23.06 31.30
CA PRO A 170 -3.98 22.33 30.56
C PRO A 170 -4.15 22.87 29.14
N LEU A 171 -3.96 24.18 28.92
CA LEU A 171 -4.16 24.78 27.60
C LEU A 171 -3.05 24.36 26.64
N THR A 172 -1.79 24.42 27.09
CA THR A 172 -0.64 23.93 26.30
C THR A 172 -0.79 22.44 25.99
N SER A 173 -1.23 21.65 26.97
CA SER A 173 -1.44 20.20 26.80
C SER A 173 -2.55 19.90 25.79
N VAL A 174 -3.68 20.61 25.87
CA VAL A 174 -4.80 20.49 24.92
C VAL A 174 -4.38 20.94 23.52
N GLN A 175 -3.62 22.02 23.39
CA GLN A 175 -3.14 22.48 22.08
C GLN A 175 -2.22 21.46 21.41
N LEU A 176 -1.31 20.85 22.18
CA LEU A 176 -0.32 19.91 21.63
C LEU A 176 -0.94 18.55 21.30
N ILE A 177 -1.79 18.03 22.18
CA ILE A 177 -2.54 16.78 21.97
C ILE A 177 -3.61 16.98 20.89
N GLY A 178 -4.50 17.95 21.10
CA GLY A 178 -5.64 18.22 20.24
C GLY A 178 -5.22 18.71 18.85
N GLY A 179 -4.28 19.65 18.77
CA GLY A 179 -3.79 20.18 17.49
C GLY A 179 -3.12 19.09 16.64
N GLY A 180 -2.27 18.25 17.25
CA GLY A 180 -1.62 17.14 16.57
C GLY A 180 -2.63 16.10 16.05
N ILE A 181 -3.58 15.69 16.90
CA ILE A 181 -4.63 14.74 16.50
C ILE A 181 -5.48 15.33 15.37
N LEU A 182 -6.01 16.55 15.52
CA LEU A 182 -6.89 17.16 14.53
C LEU A 182 -6.23 17.29 13.16
N LEU A 183 -4.99 17.80 13.10
CA LEU A 183 -4.25 17.93 11.84
C LEU A 183 -3.92 16.57 11.23
N SER A 184 -3.57 15.58 12.05
CA SER A 184 -3.29 14.23 11.55
C SER A 184 -4.53 13.56 10.96
N GLN A 185 -5.69 13.68 11.63
CA GLN A 185 -6.97 13.16 11.15
C GLN A 185 -7.42 13.91 9.90
N PHE A 186 -7.25 15.22 9.84
CA PHE A 186 -7.50 16.00 8.63
C PHE A 186 -6.70 15.47 7.44
N ARG A 187 -5.40 15.21 7.61
CA ARG A 187 -4.56 14.62 6.55
C ARG A 187 -5.10 13.25 6.10
N ILE A 188 -5.40 12.37 7.05
CA ILE A 188 -5.90 11.01 6.76
C ILE A 188 -7.24 11.08 6.03
N LEU A 189 -8.21 11.84 6.55
CA LEU A 189 -9.56 11.95 6.00
C LEU A 189 -9.60 12.63 4.63
N THR A 190 -8.65 13.52 4.35
CA THR A 190 -8.57 14.21 3.05
C THR A 190 -7.74 13.46 2.01
N THR A 191 -7.03 12.39 2.39
CA THR A 191 -6.22 11.59 1.46
C THR A 191 -7.07 11.11 0.29
N PRO A 192 -6.71 11.39 -0.97
CA PRO A 192 -7.46 10.94 -2.14
C PRO A 192 -7.60 9.41 -2.16
N GLN A 193 -8.75 8.89 -2.58
CA GLN A 193 -9.04 7.45 -2.66
C GLN A 193 -9.30 6.96 -4.09
N GLN A 194 -9.09 7.82 -5.09
CA GLN A 194 -9.45 7.49 -6.47
C GLN A 194 -8.65 6.30 -7.02
N ALA A 195 -7.34 6.21 -6.73
CA ALA A 195 -6.52 5.12 -7.25
C ALA A 195 -6.93 3.77 -6.65
N LEU A 196 -7.37 3.75 -5.39
CA LEU A 196 -7.93 2.54 -4.77
C LEU A 196 -9.19 2.05 -5.51
N ARG A 197 -10.13 2.95 -5.81
CA ARG A 197 -11.35 2.62 -6.54
C ARG A 197 -11.06 2.21 -7.98
N ASP A 198 -10.16 2.93 -8.64
CA ASP A 198 -9.75 2.64 -10.01
C ASP A 198 -9.01 1.28 -10.06
N TRP A 199 -8.20 0.94 -9.05
CA TRP A 199 -7.55 -0.37 -8.94
C TRP A 199 -8.56 -1.51 -8.76
N GLU A 200 -9.54 -1.33 -7.88
CA GLU A 200 -10.65 -2.27 -7.70
C GLU A 200 -11.42 -2.46 -9.00
N GLN A 201 -11.68 -1.39 -9.76
CA GLN A 201 -12.31 -1.50 -11.07
C GLN A 201 -11.41 -2.23 -12.09
N ALA A 202 -10.12 -1.90 -12.11
CA ALA A 202 -9.15 -2.50 -13.04
C ALA A 202 -9.03 -4.02 -12.85
N ARG A 203 -8.95 -4.52 -11.61
CA ARG A 203 -8.87 -5.97 -11.36
C ARG A 203 -10.10 -6.72 -11.87
N PHE A 204 -11.29 -6.12 -11.79
CA PHE A 204 -12.52 -6.73 -12.30
C PHE A 204 -12.56 -6.70 -13.82
N MET A 205 -12.16 -5.61 -14.47
CA MET A 205 -12.19 -5.55 -15.93
C MET A 205 -11.10 -6.39 -16.59
N VAL A 206 -9.95 -6.55 -15.93
CA VAL A 206 -8.78 -7.13 -16.60
C VAL A 206 -8.94 -8.64 -16.79
N CYS A 207 -9.42 -9.36 -15.78
CA CYS A 207 -9.62 -10.82 -15.85
C CYS A 207 -11.08 -11.26 -15.60
N GLY A 208 -12.03 -10.33 -15.49
CA GLY A 208 -13.40 -10.62 -15.03
C GLY A 208 -14.25 -11.50 -15.93
N SER A 209 -13.91 -11.67 -17.21
CA SER A 209 -14.61 -12.61 -18.08
C SER A 209 -14.48 -14.06 -17.62
N ASP A 210 -13.38 -14.41 -16.94
CA ASP A 210 -13.19 -15.77 -16.41
C ASP A 210 -13.74 -15.92 -14.99
N TYR A 211 -13.84 -14.81 -14.23
CA TYR A 211 -14.28 -14.82 -12.84
C TYR A 211 -15.79 -14.64 -12.66
N VAL A 212 -16.45 -13.98 -13.61
CA VAL A 212 -17.88 -14.10 -13.81
C VAL A 212 -18.08 -15.23 -14.80
N ARG A 213 -17.85 -16.48 -14.35
CA ARG A 213 -18.63 -17.56 -14.97
C ARG A 213 -20.07 -17.07 -14.88
N PRO A 214 -20.82 -16.98 -15.99
CA PRO A 214 -22.26 -16.89 -15.89
C PRO A 214 -22.64 -17.93 -14.85
N TYR A 215 -23.45 -17.54 -13.87
CA TYR A 215 -24.24 -18.55 -13.18
C TYR A 215 -25.03 -19.21 -14.30
N GLU A 216 -24.46 -20.26 -14.91
CA GLU A 216 -25.25 -21.30 -15.52
C GLU A 216 -26.12 -21.70 -14.35
N PRO A 217 -27.43 -21.38 -14.37
CA PRO A 217 -28.29 -21.92 -13.35
C PRO A 217 -27.96 -23.40 -13.32
N GLU A 218 -27.51 -23.88 -12.15
CA GLU A 218 -27.43 -25.33 -11.93
C GLU A 218 -28.71 -25.86 -12.55
N GLU A 219 -28.56 -26.75 -13.55
CA GLU A 219 -29.72 -27.46 -14.10
C GLU A 219 -30.58 -27.79 -12.90
N PRO A 220 -31.86 -27.36 -12.89
CA PRO A 220 -32.68 -27.43 -11.69
C PRO A 220 -32.43 -28.81 -11.12
N LEU A 221 -31.80 -28.88 -9.94
CA LEU A 221 -31.44 -30.15 -9.32
C LEU A 221 -32.71 -30.97 -9.47
N GLU A 222 -32.62 -32.05 -10.27
CA GLU A 222 -33.78 -32.93 -10.47
C GLU A 222 -34.33 -33.13 -9.07
N PRO A 223 -35.62 -32.80 -8.84
CA PRO A 223 -36.17 -32.70 -7.51
C PRO A 223 -35.68 -33.92 -6.77
N GLU A 224 -34.85 -33.70 -5.74
CA GLU A 224 -34.33 -34.81 -4.95
C GLU A 224 -35.57 -35.66 -4.64
N PRO A 225 -35.55 -36.97 -4.97
CA PRO A 225 -36.73 -37.79 -4.84
C PRO A 225 -37.29 -37.52 -3.46
N GLU A 226 -38.56 -37.08 -3.40
CA GLU A 226 -39.24 -36.81 -2.13
C GLU A 226 -38.94 -38.02 -1.25
N VAL A 227 -38.02 -37.84 -0.30
CA VAL A 227 -37.78 -38.84 0.72
C VAL A 227 -39.05 -38.73 1.53
N ASP A 228 -39.98 -39.65 1.28
CA ASP A 228 -41.16 -39.82 2.11
C ASP A 228 -40.65 -39.92 3.56
N GLU A 229 -40.75 -38.80 4.29
CA GLU A 229 -40.40 -38.70 5.70
C GLU A 229 -41.45 -39.46 6.52
N ASP A 230 -41.50 -40.78 6.33
CA ASP A 230 -42.05 -41.71 7.31
C ASP A 230 -40.94 -42.02 8.31
N TRP A 231 -40.49 -40.99 9.03
CA TRP A 231 -39.64 -41.14 10.20
C TRP A 231 -40.55 -41.51 11.37
N ASP A 232 -40.93 -42.79 11.40
CA ASP A 232 -41.57 -43.44 12.54
C ASP A 232 -40.67 -43.30 13.78
N ASP A 233 -41.33 -42.97 14.88
CA ASP A 233 -40.78 -42.60 16.18
C ASP A 233 -40.00 -43.77 16.79
N GLY A 234 -38.67 -43.74 16.67
CA GLY A 234 -37.85 -44.80 17.24
C GLY A 234 -36.37 -44.47 17.30
N LEU A 235 -36.00 -43.40 18.01
CA LEU A 235 -34.62 -43.21 18.47
C LEU A 235 -34.35 -44.20 19.62
N PRO A 236 -33.51 -45.24 19.45
CA PRO A 236 -33.03 -46.01 20.58
C PRO A 236 -32.05 -45.15 21.40
N ASP A 237 -32.37 -44.94 22.68
CA ASP A 237 -31.49 -44.39 23.73
C ASP A 237 -30.36 -45.38 24.08
N GLU A 238 -29.55 -45.80 23.11
CA GLU A 238 -28.35 -46.60 23.39
C GLU A 238 -27.11 -45.69 23.35
N PRO A 239 -26.36 -45.56 24.47
CA PRO A 239 -25.10 -44.85 24.47
C PRO A 239 -24.09 -45.60 23.58
N VAL A 240 -23.57 -44.90 22.57
CA VAL A 240 -22.48 -45.42 21.71
C VAL A 240 -21.20 -45.50 22.55
N GLU A 241 -21.04 -46.62 23.25
CA GLU A 241 -19.82 -47.00 23.95
C GLU A 241 -18.90 -47.70 22.94
N GLY A 242 -17.88 -46.98 22.46
CA GLY A 242 -16.84 -47.55 21.60
C GLY A 242 -16.50 -46.73 20.35
N ALA A 243 -16.21 -45.45 20.50
CA ALA A 243 -15.43 -44.74 19.48
C ALA A 243 -13.96 -45.14 19.64
N GLU A 244 -13.53 -46.17 18.90
CA GLU A 244 -12.10 -46.50 18.78
C GLU A 244 -11.35 -45.32 18.15
N PRO A 245 -10.10 -45.06 18.61
CA PRO A 245 -9.28 -43.99 18.06
C PRO A 245 -8.97 -44.28 16.60
N VAL A 246 -9.29 -43.32 15.72
CA VAL A 246 -8.88 -43.33 14.32
C VAL A 246 -7.35 -43.14 14.26
N GLU A 247 -6.61 -44.25 14.34
CA GLU A 247 -5.21 -44.32 13.92
C GLU A 247 -5.16 -44.25 12.40
N GLY A 248 -4.69 -43.11 11.87
CA GLY A 248 -4.53 -42.98 10.41
C GLY A 248 -4.38 -41.55 9.92
N ALA A 249 -3.56 -40.74 10.58
CA ALA A 249 -3.02 -39.55 9.92
C ALA A 249 -1.94 -40.01 8.92
N PRO A 250 -2.09 -39.77 7.60
CA PRO A 250 -1.03 -40.06 6.66
C PRO A 250 0.17 -39.16 6.96
N SER A 251 1.33 -39.77 7.22
CA SER A 251 2.61 -39.10 7.27
C SER A 251 2.87 -38.41 5.93
N GLU A 252 2.94 -37.08 5.95
CA GLU A 252 3.55 -36.29 4.89
C GLU A 252 5.05 -36.60 4.87
N ASP A 253 5.42 -37.71 4.22
CA ASP A 253 6.77 -37.93 3.73
C ASP A 253 7.03 -36.91 2.62
N ALA A 254 7.69 -35.83 3.04
CA ALA A 254 8.24 -34.81 2.16
C ALA A 254 9.24 -35.46 1.20
N ALA A 255 8.81 -35.70 -0.03
CA ALA A 255 9.69 -35.97 -1.15
C ALA A 255 10.61 -34.75 -1.36
N GLU A 256 11.91 -34.95 -1.14
CA GLU A 256 12.96 -34.01 -1.54
C GLU A 256 12.84 -33.70 -3.04
N PRO A 257 12.78 -32.42 -3.43
CA PRO A 257 12.84 -32.07 -4.84
C PRO A 257 14.23 -32.37 -5.40
N GLU A 258 14.28 -33.15 -6.49
CA GLU A 258 15.48 -33.38 -7.28
C GLU A 258 16.20 -32.07 -7.62
N PRO A 259 17.54 -32.02 -7.58
CA PRO A 259 18.30 -30.86 -8.00
C PRO A 259 18.11 -30.63 -9.50
N ALA A 260 17.49 -29.51 -9.85
CA ALA A 260 17.33 -29.05 -11.21
C ALA A 260 18.68 -28.99 -11.93
N SER A 261 18.75 -29.70 -13.05
CA SER A 261 19.86 -29.72 -14.00
C SER A 261 20.32 -28.31 -14.35
N ALA A 262 21.64 -28.12 -14.34
CA ALA A 262 22.29 -26.87 -14.69
C ALA A 262 21.88 -26.37 -16.09
N PRO A 263 21.68 -25.05 -16.27
CA PRO A 263 21.40 -24.48 -17.58
C PRO A 263 22.62 -24.66 -18.52
N PRO A 264 22.38 -24.82 -19.84
CA PRO A 264 23.45 -24.97 -20.82
C PRO A 264 24.33 -23.70 -20.87
N GLU A 265 25.62 -23.97 -20.95
CA GLU A 265 26.73 -23.03 -21.10
C GLU A 265 26.46 -22.07 -22.28
N SER A 266 26.27 -20.79 -21.95
CA SER A 266 26.09 -19.71 -22.92
C SER A 266 27.33 -19.58 -23.79
N ALA A 267 27.14 -19.68 -25.11
CA ALA A 267 28.17 -19.40 -26.11
C ALA A 267 28.80 -18.00 -25.92
N PRO A 268 30.08 -17.81 -26.29
CA PRO A 268 30.79 -16.54 -26.11
C PRO A 268 30.14 -15.43 -26.95
N ALA A 269 29.80 -14.33 -26.27
CA ALA A 269 29.28 -13.13 -26.89
C ALA A 269 30.30 -12.54 -27.86
N GLU A 270 29.89 -12.43 -29.13
CA GLU A 270 30.57 -11.67 -30.16
C GLU A 270 30.70 -10.21 -29.72
N SER A 271 31.92 -9.69 -29.81
CA SER A 271 32.33 -8.39 -29.26
C SER A 271 31.68 -7.26 -30.06
N ALA A 272 30.74 -6.56 -29.44
CA ALA A 272 30.22 -5.32 -29.98
C ALA A 272 31.33 -4.23 -30.00
N PRO A 273 31.38 -3.38 -31.04
CA PRO A 273 32.37 -2.32 -31.15
C PRO A 273 32.23 -1.30 -30.02
N GLU A 274 33.38 -0.94 -29.45
CA GLU A 274 33.58 -0.03 -28.33
C GLU A 274 32.99 1.37 -28.65
N PRO A 275 32.10 1.93 -27.81
CA PRO A 275 31.59 3.28 -28.00
C PRO A 275 32.70 4.32 -27.75
N PRO A 276 32.69 5.45 -28.49
CA PRO A 276 33.68 6.51 -28.32
C PRO A 276 33.68 7.04 -26.89
N GLY A 277 34.88 7.12 -26.30
CA GLY A 277 35.11 7.44 -24.90
C GLY A 277 34.54 8.80 -24.46
N PRO A 278 34.15 8.92 -23.17
CA PRO A 278 33.58 10.15 -22.64
C PRO A 278 34.60 11.29 -22.62
N THR A 279 34.24 12.40 -23.27
CA THR A 279 34.91 13.69 -23.15
C THR A 279 34.90 14.17 -21.70
N ALA A 280 36.10 14.53 -21.23
CA ALA A 280 36.45 15.33 -20.06
C ALA A 280 35.36 15.57 -18.98
N ARG A 281 35.48 14.83 -17.87
CA ARG A 281 34.80 15.12 -16.60
C ARG A 281 35.33 16.42 -15.99
N LEU A 282 34.42 17.37 -15.75
CA LEU A 282 34.59 18.46 -14.78
C LEU A 282 34.71 17.86 -13.36
N ALA A 283 35.69 18.34 -12.61
CA ALA A 283 35.98 17.93 -11.24
C ALA A 283 34.81 18.23 -10.27
N PRO A 284 34.42 17.30 -9.39
CA PRO A 284 33.47 17.59 -8.32
C PRO A 284 34.17 18.28 -7.13
N ALA A 285 33.48 19.28 -6.58
CA ALA A 285 33.86 19.96 -5.34
C ALA A 285 33.82 18.99 -4.12
N PRO A 286 34.74 19.11 -3.16
CA PRO A 286 34.70 18.33 -1.94
C PRO A 286 33.68 18.91 -0.94
N GLY A 287 32.79 18.07 -0.43
CA GLY A 287 32.01 18.38 0.78
C GLY A 287 30.50 18.23 0.63
N GLY A 288 30.00 17.02 0.79
CA GLY A 288 28.58 16.75 0.96
C GLY A 288 28.39 15.42 1.68
N LEU A 289 28.14 15.50 2.98
CA LEU A 289 27.78 14.36 3.84
C LEU A 289 26.70 13.50 3.18
N GLY A 290 27.07 12.28 2.79
CA GLY A 290 26.15 11.26 2.33
C GLY A 290 25.30 10.77 3.49
N LEU A 291 24.05 11.23 3.55
CA LEU A 291 22.99 10.56 4.30
C LEU A 291 22.51 9.38 3.42
N LEU A 292 23.08 8.20 3.69
CA LEU A 292 22.55 6.92 3.23
C LEU A 292 21.17 6.72 3.87
N VAL A 293 20.13 7.01 3.10
CA VAL A 293 18.77 6.57 3.40
C VAL A 293 18.45 5.46 2.40
N THR A 294 18.68 4.22 2.82
CA THR A 294 18.20 3.03 2.11
C THR A 294 16.71 2.84 2.42
N TRP A 295 15.86 3.01 1.41
CA TRP A 295 14.50 2.46 1.33
C TRP A 295 14.14 2.21 -0.13
#